data_AF-A0A4R5B2S4-F1
#
_entry.id   AF-A0A4R5B2S4-F1
#
_cell.length_a   1.000
_cell.length_b   1.000
_cell.length_c   1.000
_cell.angle_alpha   90.00
_cell.angle_beta   90.00
_cell.angle_gamma   90.00
#
_symmetry.space_group_name_H-M   'P 1'
#
loop_
_entity.id
_entity.type
_entity.pdbx_description
1 polymer ?
#
loop_
_entity_poly.entity_id
_entity_poly.type
_entity_poly.pdbx_seq_one_letter_code
_entity_poly.pdbx_strand_id
1 'polypeptide(L)'
;DGGYDGAGIGILTPIKNPSDGQLLSIDNRTHNCLLRGLRSLGERGFALLKGRWRTLRHITVSPSRIGDITRAALVLTHFEHDHLQRTQ
;
A
#
# COMPACT_ATOMS: atom_id res chain seq x y z
N ASP A 1 12.24 -0.88 7.25
CA ASP A 1 10.87 -1.39 7.40
C ASP A 1 10.43 -1.27 8.86
N GLY A 2 10.27 -0.03 9.36
CA GLY A 2 9.88 0.26 10.75
C GLY A 2 8.66 1.17 10.85
N GLY A 3 8.06 1.56 9.72
CA GLY A 3 7.04 2.61 9.67
C GLY A 3 5.70 2.24 10.33
N TYR A 4 5.52 0.97 10.71
CA TYR A 4 4.32 0.46 11.39
C TYR A 4 4.63 -0.14 12.76
N ASP A 5 5.88 -0.02 13.22
CA ASP A 5 6.28 -0.50 14.54
C ASP A 5 5.49 0.28 15.61
N GLY A 6 4.76 -0.42 16.46
CA GLY A 6 3.88 0.21 17.47
C GLY A 6 2.56 0.79 16.94
N ALA A 7 2.11 0.43 15.72
CA ALA A 7 0.86 0.94 15.15
C ALA A 7 -0.44 0.50 15.86
N GLY A 8 -0.35 -0.33 16.91
CA GLY A 8 -1.48 -0.74 17.75
C GLY A 8 -2.30 -1.92 17.21
N ILE A 9 -3.45 -2.15 17.82
CA ILE A 9 -4.31 -3.31 17.55
C ILE A 9 -4.94 -3.16 16.16
N GLY A 10 -4.69 -4.14 15.28
CA GLY A 10 -5.30 -4.21 13.93
C GLY A 10 -4.32 -4.00 12.78
N ILE A 11 -3.10 -3.53 13.03
CA ILE A 11 -2.06 -3.43 12.00
C ILE A 11 -1.09 -4.61 12.14
N LEU A 12 -1.10 -5.51 11.15
CA LEU A 12 -0.14 -6.60 11.09
C LEU A 12 1.27 -6.05 10.79
N THR A 13 2.22 -6.35 11.67
CA THR A 13 3.62 -5.96 11.55
C THR A 13 4.51 -7.17 11.29
N PRO A 14 5.54 -7.04 10.44
CA PRO A 14 6.46 -8.14 10.20
C PRO A 14 7.22 -8.51 11.48
N ILE A 15 7.43 -9.80 11.68
CA ILE A 15 8.23 -10.33 12.78
C ILE A 15 9.70 -10.09 12.45
N LYS A 16 10.40 -9.36 13.32
CA LYS A 16 11.82 -9.01 13.16
C LYS A 16 12.70 -10.26 13.32
N ASN A 17 13.81 -10.30 12.59
CA ASN A 17 14.79 -11.38 12.75
C ASN A 17 15.43 -11.28 14.14
N PRO A 18 15.71 -12.41 14.82
CA PRO A 18 16.39 -12.37 16.11
C PRO A 18 17.80 -11.79 15.96
N SER A 19 18.24 -11.06 16.99
CA SER A 19 19.52 -10.36 17.03
C SER A 19 20.74 -11.30 16.99
N ASP A 20 20.54 -12.56 17.36
CA ASP A 20 21.55 -13.63 17.39
C ASP A 20 21.79 -14.26 16.00
N GLY A 21 21.25 -13.67 14.93
CA GLY A 21 21.46 -14.16 13.56
C GLY A 21 20.73 -15.47 13.21
N GLN A 22 20.01 -16.06 14.17
CA GLN A 22 19.17 -17.23 13.91
C GLN A 22 18.09 -16.91 12.87
N LEU A 23 17.74 -17.91 12.06
CA LEU A 23 16.66 -17.78 11.09
C LEU A 23 15.30 -17.85 11.78
N LEU A 24 14.35 -17.07 11.27
CA LEU A 24 12.95 -17.18 11.67
C LEU A 24 12.38 -18.58 11.39
N SER A 25 11.51 -19.06 12.29
CA SER A 25 10.66 -20.23 12.05
C SER A 25 9.97 -20.16 10.68
N ILE A 26 9.68 -21.31 10.09
CA ILE A 26 8.93 -21.42 8.83
C ILE A 26 7.59 -20.66 8.95
N ASP A 27 6.88 -20.77 10.07
CA ASP A 27 5.61 -20.07 10.27
C ASP A 27 5.78 -18.54 10.24
N ASN A 28 6.81 -18.02 10.91
CA ASN A 28 7.10 -16.59 10.94
C ASN A 28 7.53 -16.06 9.57
N ARG A 29 8.28 -16.86 8.80
CA ARG A 29 8.64 -16.51 7.42
C ARG A 29 7.43 -16.52 6.51
N THR A 30 6.53 -17.50 6.66
CA THR A 30 5.27 -17.58 5.92
C THR A 30 4.38 -16.38 6.25
N HIS A 31 4.22 -16.04 7.53
CA HIS A 31 3.50 -14.85 7.98
C HIS A 31 4.05 -13.58 7.32
N ASN A 32 5.36 -13.34 7.40
CA ASN A 32 6.01 -12.17 6.81
C ASN A 32 5.85 -12.13 5.28
N CYS A 33 5.90 -13.29 4.61
CA CYS A 33 5.71 -13.40 3.17
C CYS A 33 4.29 -13.00 2.76
N LEU A 34 3.26 -13.54 3.42
CA LEU A 34 1.87 -13.20 3.17
C LEU A 34 1.60 -11.72 3.42
N LEU A 35 2.12 -11.19 4.54
CA LEU A 35 1.99 -9.78 4.88
C LEU A 35 2.62 -8.85 3.84
N ARG A 36 3.81 -9.21 3.33
CA ARG A 36 4.47 -8.47 2.26
C ARG A 36 3.67 -8.53 0.95
N GLY A 37 3.10 -9.68 0.61
CA GLY A 37 2.24 -9.84 -0.55
C GLY A 37 1.03 -8.90 -0.51
N LEU A 38 0.33 -8.86 0.65
CA LEU A 38 -0.81 -7.96 0.85
C LEU A 38 -0.40 -6.48 0.75
N ARG A 39 0.71 -6.08 1.37
CA ARG A 39 1.24 -4.71 1.27
C ARG A 39 1.61 -4.33 -0.16
N SER A 40 2.29 -5.23 -0.88
CA SER A 40 2.76 -4.99 -2.24
C SER A 40 1.62 -4.62 -3.20
N LEU A 41 0.44 -5.23 -3.05
CA LEU A 41 -0.74 -4.89 -3.85
C LEU A 41 -1.20 -3.45 -3.62
N GLY A 42 -1.32 -3.04 -2.35
CA GLY A 42 -1.69 -1.68 -1.98
C GLY A 42 -0.66 -0.65 -2.44
N GLU A 43 0.62 -0.92 -2.19
CA GLU A 43 1.74 -0.07 -2.60
C GLU A 43 1.80 0.11 -4.11
N ARG A 44 1.60 -0.97 -4.88
CA ARG A 44 1.52 -0.92 -6.34
C ARG A 44 0.33 -0.07 -6.80
N GLY A 45 -0.84 -0.24 -6.20
CA GLY A 45 -2.01 0.59 -6.49
C GLY A 45 -1.75 2.07 -6.23
N PHE A 46 -1.17 2.41 -5.08
CA PHE A 46 -0.77 3.78 -4.76
C PHE A 46 0.33 4.34 -5.67
N ALA A 47 1.27 3.51 -6.11
CA ALA A 47 2.29 3.92 -7.07
C ALA A 47 1.67 4.28 -8.42
N LEU A 48 0.72 3.48 -8.91
CA LEU A 48 -0.04 3.78 -10.14
C LEU A 48 -0.78 5.11 -10.02
N LEU A 49 -1.52 5.30 -8.92
CA LEU A 49 -2.27 6.54 -8.68
C LEU A 49 -1.34 7.76 -8.59
N LYS A 50 -0.25 7.69 -7.82
CA LYS A 50 0.73 8.80 -7.72
C LYS A 50 1.48 9.05 -9.03
N GLY A 51 1.68 8.03 -9.84
CA GLY A 51 2.26 8.16 -11.19
C GLY A 51 1.33 8.94 -12.11
N ARG A 52 0.07 8.52 -12.16
CA ARG A 52 -0.99 9.08 -13.01
C ARG A 52 -1.44 10.48 -12.58
N TRP A 53 -1.60 10.71 -11.28
CA TRP A 53 -2.16 11.93 -10.70
C TRP A 53 -1.07 12.73 -9.95
N ARG A 54 -0.52 13.77 -10.60
CA ARG A 54 0.55 14.61 -10.02
C ARG A 54 0.13 15.26 -8.69
N THR A 55 -1.14 15.59 -8.52
CA THR A 55 -1.69 16.15 -7.28
C THR A 55 -1.47 15.24 -6.08
N LEU A 56 -1.51 13.92 -6.26
CA LEU A 56 -1.28 12.96 -5.17
C LEU A 56 0.19 12.88 -4.73
N ARG A 57 1.13 13.46 -5.48
CA ARG A 57 2.55 13.52 -5.08
C ARG A 57 2.84 14.66 -4.10
N HIS A 58 2.08 15.75 -4.17
CA HIS A 58 2.34 16.96 -3.40
C HIS A 58 1.02 17.54 -2.90
N ILE A 59 0.46 16.92 -1.86
CA ILE A 59 -0.78 17.36 -1.23
C ILE A 59 -0.60 17.48 0.28
N THR A 60 -1.04 18.61 0.82
CA THR A 60 -1.10 18.86 2.27
C THR A 60 -2.56 19.09 2.64
N VAL A 61 -3.24 18.04 3.08
CA VAL A 61 -4.64 18.09 3.54
C VAL A 61 -4.83 17.12 4.72
N SER A 62 -5.96 17.24 5.42
CA SER A 62 -6.29 16.31 6.52
C SER A 62 -6.41 14.85 6.04
N PRO A 63 -6.20 13.86 6.93
CA PRO A 63 -6.36 12.44 6.61
C PRO A 63 -7.71 12.06 5.99
N SER A 64 -8.80 12.70 6.45
CA SER A 64 -10.13 12.52 5.87
C SER A 64 -10.19 13.01 4.41
N ARG A 65 -9.69 14.23 4.16
CA ARG A 65 -9.76 14.87 2.84
C ARG A 65 -8.86 14.18 1.81
N ILE A 66 -7.69 13.68 2.19
CA ILE A 66 -6.84 12.90 1.28
C ILE A 66 -7.51 11.57 0.90
N GLY A 67 -8.31 10.99 1.81
CA GLY A 67 -9.10 9.78 1.53
C GLY A 67 -10.11 10.01 0.40
N ASP A 68 -10.87 11.09 0.49
CA ASP A 68 -11.87 11.44 -0.55
C ASP A 68 -11.22 11.72 -1.91
N ILE A 69 -10.10 12.44 -1.92
CA ILE A 69 -9.33 12.72 -3.14
C ILE A 69 -8.77 11.43 -3.75
N THR A 70 -8.25 10.52 -2.91
CA THR A 70 -7.75 9.22 -3.36
C THR A 70 -8.86 8.36 -3.94
N ARG A 71 -10.06 8.36 -3.34
CA ARG A 71 -11.23 7.65 -3.86
C ARG A 71 -11.64 8.19 -5.23
N ALA A 72 -11.72 9.52 -5.39
CA ALA A 72 -12.04 10.15 -6.67
C ALA A 72 -11.01 9.81 -7.75
N ALA A 73 -9.71 9.89 -7.41
CA ALA A 73 -8.63 9.53 -8.32
C ALA A 73 -8.70 8.05 -8.75
N LEU A 74 -9.06 7.15 -7.84
CA LEU A 74 -9.25 5.73 -8.14
C LEU A 74 -10.40 5.50 -9.13
N VAL A 75 -11.56 6.12 -8.90
CA VAL A 75 -12.71 6.02 -9.82
C VAL A 75 -12.34 6.54 -11.21
N LEU A 76 -11.65 7.69 -11.29
CA LEU A 76 -11.24 8.27 -12.55
C LEU A 76 -10.21 7.39 -13.29
N THR A 77 -9.28 6.76 -12.57
CA THR A 77 -8.36 5.77 -13.15
C THR A 77 -9.10 4.57 -13.72
N HIS A 78 -10.10 4.02 -13.01
CA HIS A 78 -10.92 2.93 -13.57
C HIS A 78 -11.69 3.36 -14.82
N PHE A 79 -12.25 4.56 -14.81
CA PHE A 79 -12.96 5.11 -15.96
C PHE A 79 -12.04 5.22 -17.20
N GLU A 80 -10.84 5.75 -17.04
CA GLU A 80 -9.86 5.86 -18.13
C GLU A 80 -9.48 4.48 -18.69
N HIS A 81 -9.23 3.49 -17.83
CA HIS A 81 -8.86 2.16 -18.26
C HIS A 81 -9.99 1.39 -18.95
N ASP A 82 -11.24 1.52 -18.48
CA ASP A 82 -12.36 0.77 -19.05
C ASP A 82 -12.97 1.43 -20.30
N HIS A 83 -12.95 2.77 -20.38
CA HIS A 83 -13.61 3.50 -21.46
C HIS A 83 -12.66 4.00 -22.56
N LEU A 84 -11.43 4.42 -22.24
CA LEU A 84 -10.49 4.94 -23.26
C LEU A 84 -9.65 3.84 -23.92
N GLN A 85 -9.45 2.69 -23.29
CA GLN A 85 -8.78 1.54 -23.92
C GLN A 85 -9.71 0.73 -24.84
N ARG A 86 -11.03 0.90 -24.69
CA ARG A 86 -12.05 0.22 -25.51
C ARG A 86 -12.38 0.98 -26.80
N THR A 87 -11.83 2.19 -26.98
CA THR A 87 -12.03 3.05 -28.15
C THR A 87 -10.81 3.14 -29.07
N GLN A 88 -9.80 2.28 -28.87
CA GLN A 88 -8.70 2.06 -29.83
C GLN A 88 -8.88 0.76 -30.60
#